data_AF-A0A962PRW9-F1
#
_entry.id   AF-A0A962PRW9-F1
#
_cell.length_a   1.000
_cell.length_b   1.000
_cell.length_c   1.000
_cell.angle_alpha   90.00
_cell.angle_beta   90.00
_cell.angle_gamma   90.00
#
_symmetry.space_group_name_H-M   'P 1'
#
loop_
_entity.id
_entity.type
_entity.pdbx_description
1 polymer ?
#
loop_
_entity_poly.entity_id
_entity_poly.type
_entity_poly.pdbx_seq_one_letter_code
_entity_poly.pdbx_strand_id
1 'polypeptide(L)'
;MNYEARIREVLMELGNGSLPDVGNMPLQEEATDLVSVENDMFDRPQYLVPGAAAAWTAMRTTALEDGIILELVSAFRSVEYQAGLIRNKLERGQSLSQILAVNAAPGYSEHHTGRAVDLST
;
A
#
# COMPACT_ATOMS: atom_id res chain seq x y z
N MET A 1 6.59 -5.97 -20.75
CA MET A 1 5.45 -6.65 -20.09
C MET A 1 4.47 -5.56 -19.68
N ASN A 2 3.16 -5.71 -19.92
CA ASN A 2 2.18 -4.72 -19.46
C ASN A 2 1.92 -4.90 -17.95
N TYR A 3 1.33 -3.89 -17.30
CA TYR A 3 1.13 -3.88 -15.85
C TYR A 3 0.34 -5.10 -15.35
N GLU A 4 -0.75 -5.45 -16.03
CA GLU A 4 -1.59 -6.61 -15.70
C GLU A 4 -0.81 -7.95 -15.74
N ALA A 5 0.02 -8.16 -16.75
CA ALA A 5 0.83 -9.37 -16.84
C ALA A 5 1.84 -9.47 -15.69
N ARG A 6 2.44 -8.35 -15.28
CA ARG A 6 3.32 -8.27 -14.11
C ARG A 6 2.57 -8.64 -12.83
N ILE A 7 1.36 -8.10 -12.62
CA ILE A 7 0.53 -8.45 -11.46
C ILE A 7 0.16 -9.93 -11.46
N ARG A 8 -0.23 -10.47 -12.62
CA ARG A 8 -0.57 -11.88 -12.75
C ARG A 8 0.59 -12.80 -12.37
N GLU A 9 1.81 -12.46 -12.76
CA GLU A 9 3.02 -13.21 -12.40
C GLU A 9 3.27 -13.22 -10.88
N VAL A 10 3.23 -12.05 -10.23
CA VAL A 10 3.37 -11.91 -8.77
C VAL A 10 2.29 -12.72 -8.03
N LEU A 11 1.04 -12.66 -8.51
CA LEU A 11 -0.05 -13.41 -7.88
C LEU A 11 0.10 -14.93 -8.04
N MET A 12 0.56 -15.41 -9.20
CA MET A 12 0.85 -16.83 -9.41
C MET A 12 1.99 -17.31 -8.50
N GLU A 13 3.02 -16.49 -8.29
CA GLU A 13 4.10 -16.78 -7.34
C GLU A 13 3.53 -16.99 -5.93
N LEU A 14 2.77 -16.02 -5.42
CA LEU A 14 2.19 -16.07 -4.07
C LEU A 14 1.20 -17.23 -3.89
N GLY A 15 0.48 -17.59 -4.95
CA GLY A 15 -0.48 -18.69 -4.97
C GLY A 15 0.10 -20.06 -5.34
N ASN A 16 1.43 -20.23 -5.30
CA ASN A 16 2.12 -21.48 -5.63
C ASN A 16 1.70 -22.05 -7.00
N GLY A 17 1.64 -21.20 -8.03
CA GLY A 17 1.25 -21.53 -9.39
C GLY A 17 -0.25 -21.40 -9.70
N SER A 18 -1.07 -21.03 -8.71
CA SER A 18 -2.50 -20.73 -8.89
C SER A 18 -2.79 -19.25 -8.69
N LEU A 19 -3.79 -18.71 -9.40
CA LEU A 19 -4.25 -17.35 -9.15
C LEU A 19 -5.14 -17.35 -7.90
N PRO A 20 -4.82 -16.53 -6.88
CA PRO A 20 -5.69 -16.39 -5.72
C PRO A 20 -6.97 -15.65 -6.06
N ASP A 21 -8.01 -15.90 -5.27
CA ASP A 21 -9.21 -15.08 -5.28
C ASP A 21 -8.90 -13.71 -4.66
N VAL A 22 -9.02 -12.66 -5.45
CA VAL A 22 -8.83 -11.26 -5.06
C VAL A 22 -10.17 -10.52 -4.90
N GLY A 23 -11.30 -11.25 -4.98
CA GLY A 23 -12.65 -10.68 -4.94
C GLY A 23 -12.93 -9.71 -6.09
N ASN A 24 -13.89 -8.81 -5.87
CA ASN A 24 -14.28 -7.79 -6.84
C ASN A 24 -13.49 -6.47 -6.66
N MET A 25 -12.21 -6.56 -6.33
CA MET A 25 -11.34 -5.39 -6.14
C MET A 25 -10.85 -4.87 -7.49
N PRO A 26 -10.86 -3.55 -7.73
CA PRO A 26 -10.30 -2.99 -8.95
C PRO A 26 -8.77 -3.06 -8.93
N LEU A 27 -8.17 -3.16 -10.11
CA LEU A 27 -6.73 -3.05 -10.28
C LEU A 27 -6.28 -1.61 -10.00
N GLN A 28 -5.20 -1.46 -9.24
CA GLN A 28 -4.65 -0.19 -8.80
C GLN A 28 -3.27 0.03 -9.42
N GLU A 29 -3.18 0.85 -10.46
CA GLU A 29 -1.90 1.13 -11.11
C GLU A 29 -0.87 1.70 -10.11
N GLU A 30 0.35 1.20 -10.22
CA GLU A 30 1.45 1.65 -9.38
C GLU A 30 1.93 3.03 -9.85
N ALA A 31 1.87 4.01 -8.95
CA ALA A 31 2.32 5.35 -9.23
C ALA A 31 3.83 5.39 -9.46
N THR A 32 4.24 6.17 -10.47
CA THR A 32 5.65 6.38 -10.82
C THR A 32 6.15 7.78 -10.48
N ASP A 33 5.25 8.75 -10.38
CA ASP A 33 5.57 10.14 -10.00
C ASP A 33 5.27 10.34 -8.51
N LEU A 34 6.31 10.23 -7.70
CA LEU A 34 6.24 10.22 -6.25
C LEU A 34 7.16 11.29 -5.68
N VAL A 35 6.68 11.96 -4.64
CA VAL A 35 7.46 12.91 -3.84
C VAL A 35 7.57 12.39 -2.41
N SER A 36 8.71 12.64 -1.78
CA SER A 36 8.90 12.32 -0.36
C SER A 36 7.98 13.19 0.49
N VAL A 37 7.38 12.58 1.50
CA VAL A 37 6.78 13.29 2.64
C VAL A 37 7.61 13.01 3.89
N GLU A 38 7.11 13.37 5.07
CA GLU A 38 7.76 12.99 6.33
C GLU A 38 7.86 11.47 6.48
N ASN A 39 8.78 11.02 7.33
CA ASN A 39 8.81 9.63 7.73
C ASN A 39 7.53 9.28 8.51
N ASP A 40 7.14 8.02 8.44
CA ASP A 40 6.06 7.51 9.28
C ASP A 40 6.45 7.47 10.76
N MET A 41 5.51 7.11 11.64
CA MET A 41 5.71 7.00 13.08
C MET A 41 6.77 5.96 13.50
N PHE A 42 7.24 5.13 12.55
CA PHE A 42 8.32 4.16 12.73
C PHE A 42 9.64 4.61 12.08
N ASP A 43 9.74 5.89 11.72
CA ASP A 43 10.89 6.53 11.06
C ASP A 43 11.22 5.95 9.67
N ARG A 44 10.22 5.42 8.96
CA ARG A 44 10.40 4.88 7.60
C ARG A 44 10.01 5.93 6.55
N PRO A 45 10.83 6.13 5.49
CA PRO A 45 10.51 7.04 4.40
C PRO A 45 9.17 6.74 3.76
N GLN A 46 8.36 7.78 3.54
CA GLN A 46 7.06 7.69 2.88
C GLN A 46 7.00 8.56 1.64
N TYR A 47 6.16 8.13 0.71
CA TYR A 47 5.98 8.79 -0.57
C TYR A 47 4.51 8.90 -0.93
N LEU A 48 4.15 9.96 -1.64
CA LEU A 48 2.82 10.21 -2.19
C LEU A 48 2.96 10.81 -3.58
N VAL A 49 1.91 10.72 -4.39
CA VAL A 49 1.84 11.55 -5.62
C VAL A 49 1.73 13.03 -5.23
N PRO A 50 2.20 13.99 -6.06
CA PRO A 50 2.27 15.40 -5.68
C PRO A 50 0.95 15.99 -5.13
N GLY A 51 -0.19 15.65 -5.75
CA GLY A 51 -1.50 16.12 -5.30
C GLY A 51 -1.90 15.58 -3.91
N ALA A 52 -1.59 14.31 -3.63
CA ALA A 52 -1.87 13.70 -2.33
C ALA A 52 -0.92 14.23 -1.25
N ALA A 53 0.35 14.48 -1.57
CA ALA A 53 1.31 15.10 -0.65
C ALA A 53 0.88 16.50 -0.20
N ALA A 54 0.39 17.32 -1.14
CA ALA A 54 -0.14 18.64 -0.84
C ALA A 54 -1.39 18.57 0.06
N ALA A 55 -2.32 17.66 -0.25
CA ALA A 55 -3.53 17.46 0.54
C ALA A 55 -3.22 16.94 1.95
N TRP A 56 -2.29 15.98 2.08
CA TRP A 56 -1.81 15.45 3.35
C TRP A 56 -1.21 16.56 4.23
N THR A 57 -0.33 17.38 3.66
CA THR A 57 0.30 18.50 4.37
C THR A 57 -0.75 19.48 4.91
N ALA A 58 -1.72 19.87 4.08
CA ALA A 58 -2.79 20.79 4.49
C ALA A 58 -3.67 20.20 5.60
N MET A 59 -4.03 18.93 5.50
CA MET A 59 -4.81 18.24 6.53
C MET A 59 -4.06 18.17 7.86
N ARG A 60 -2.77 17.81 7.84
CA ARG A 60 -1.92 17.74 9.03
C ARG A 60 -1.73 19.11 9.68
N THR A 61 -1.53 20.17 8.90
CA THR A 61 -1.43 21.54 9.43
C THR A 61 -2.72 21.96 10.12
N THR A 62 -3.87 21.73 9.47
CA THR A 62 -5.18 22.10 10.04
C THR A 62 -5.47 21.32 11.33
N ALA A 63 -5.20 20.01 11.33
CA ALA A 63 -5.36 19.18 12.53
C ALA A 63 -4.50 19.68 13.70
N LEU A 64 -3.26 20.10 13.42
CA LEU A 64 -2.36 20.64 14.44
C LEU A 64 -2.87 21.97 15.02
N GLU A 65 -3.47 22.84 14.21
CA GLU A 65 -4.10 24.08 14.67
C GLU A 65 -5.27 23.80 15.64
N ASP A 66 -5.97 22.68 15.44
CA ASP A 66 -7.01 22.17 16.33
C ASP A 66 -6.45 21.36 17.53
N GLY A 67 -5.12 21.27 17.68
CA GLY A 67 -4.46 20.52 18.76
C GLY A 67 -4.46 19.00 18.57
N ILE A 68 -4.76 18.50 17.37
CA ILE A 68 -4.74 17.09 16.98
C ILE A 68 -3.43 16.79 16.26
N ILE A 69 -2.64 15.87 16.81
CA ILE A 69 -1.42 15.41 16.16
C ILE A 69 -1.77 14.20 15.29
N LEU A 70 -1.67 14.35 13.97
CA LEU A 70 -1.79 13.21 13.05
C LEU A 70 -0.40 12.61 12.81
N GLU A 71 -0.30 11.30 13.02
CA GLU A 71 0.89 10.51 12.73
C GLU A 71 0.66 9.65 11.49
N LEU A 72 1.59 9.72 10.54
CA LEU A 72 1.55 8.87 9.36
C LEU A 72 1.96 7.44 9.76
N VAL A 73 1.14 6.44 9.44
CA VAL A 73 1.44 5.01 9.67
C VAL A 73 2.02 4.38 8.40
N SER A 74 1.45 4.74 7.25
CA SER A 74 2.00 4.38 5.94
C SER A 74 1.35 5.16 4.79
N ALA A 75 2.05 5.24 3.65
CA ALA A 75 1.59 5.89 2.42
C ALA A 75 1.80 4.97 1.21
N PHE A 76 2.50 5.40 0.16
CA PHE A 76 2.77 4.58 -1.02
C PHE A 76 3.39 3.22 -0.66
N ARG A 77 2.85 2.15 -1.26
CA ARG A 77 3.43 0.81 -1.24
C ARG A 77 3.53 0.32 -2.68
N SER A 78 4.73 -0.08 -3.10
CA SER A 78 4.87 -0.76 -4.38
C SER A 78 4.19 -2.14 -4.36
N VAL A 79 3.91 -2.68 -5.54
CA VAL A 79 3.46 -4.06 -5.75
C VAL A 79 4.42 -5.03 -5.07
N GLU A 80 5.72 -4.83 -5.24
CA GLU A 80 6.74 -5.68 -4.63
C GLU A 80 6.76 -5.58 -3.12
N TYR A 81 6.60 -4.37 -2.56
CA TYR A 81 6.48 -4.20 -1.11
C TYR A 81 5.26 -4.94 -0.56
N GLN A 82 4.11 -4.81 -1.22
CA GLN A 82 2.89 -5.51 -0.84
C GLN A 82 3.06 -7.04 -0.94
N ALA A 83 3.75 -7.53 -1.98
CA ALA A 83 4.08 -8.95 -2.10
C ALA A 83 4.98 -9.41 -0.94
N GLY A 84 5.99 -8.63 -0.57
CA GLY A 84 6.85 -8.87 0.59
C GLY A 84 6.07 -8.99 1.91
N LEU A 85 5.05 -8.13 2.14
CA LEU A 85 4.17 -8.25 3.31
C LEU A 85 3.43 -9.59 3.34
N ILE A 86 2.96 -10.07 2.19
CA ILE A 86 2.27 -11.35 2.08
C ILE A 86 3.25 -12.52 2.26
N ARG A 87 4.42 -12.48 1.63
CA ARG A 87 5.48 -13.50 1.79
C ARG A 87 5.85 -13.67 3.27
N ASN A 88 6.08 -12.55 3.97
CA ASN A 88 6.37 -12.57 5.41
C ASN A 88 5.27 -13.22 6.26
N LYS A 89 4.00 -13.12 5.85
CA LYS A 89 2.87 -13.75 6.55
C LYS A 89 2.74 -15.23 6.20
N LEU A 90 3.01 -15.61 4.95
CA LEU A 90 3.09 -17.00 4.51
C LEU A 90 4.18 -17.75 5.28
N GLU A 91 5.36 -17.14 5.42
CA GLU A 91 6.48 -17.68 6.20
C GLU A 91 6.15 -17.87 7.69
N ARG A 92 5.23 -17.06 8.23
CA ARG A 92 4.70 -17.21 9.59
C ARG A 92 3.59 -18.26 9.71
N GLY A 93 3.32 -19.01 8.64
CA GLY A 93 2.36 -20.12 8.62
C GLY A 93 0.90 -19.71 8.36
N GLN A 94 0.63 -18.46 7.99
CA GLN A 94 -0.71 -18.06 7.57
C GLN A 94 -0.97 -18.58 6.14
N SER A 95 -2.17 -19.06 5.85
CA SER A 95 -2.56 -19.37 4.47
C SER A 95 -2.81 -18.10 3.66
N LEU A 96 -2.62 -18.16 2.34
CA LEU A 96 -2.90 -17.03 1.45
C LEU A 96 -4.33 -16.50 1.61
N SER A 97 -5.31 -17.40 1.74
CA SER A 97 -6.71 -17.03 1.97
C SER A 97 -6.93 -16.23 3.26
N GLN A 98 -6.27 -16.60 4.36
CA GLN A 98 -6.34 -15.86 5.63
C GLN A 98 -5.68 -14.49 5.52
N ILE A 99 -4.60 -14.38 4.74
CA ILE A 99 -3.92 -13.11 4.51
C ILE A 99 -4.80 -12.19 3.67
N LEU A 100 -5.33 -12.69 2.55
CA LEU A 100 -6.16 -11.90 1.64
C LEU A 100 -7.53 -11.51 2.23
N ALA A 101 -7.98 -12.17 3.30
CA ALA A 101 -9.15 -11.74 4.06
C ALA A 101 -8.96 -10.39 4.78
N VAL A 102 -7.72 -9.97 5.02
CA VAL A 102 -7.40 -8.73 5.77
C VAL A 102 -6.35 -7.85 5.09
N ASN A 103 -5.77 -8.30 3.98
CA ASN A 103 -4.76 -7.57 3.22
C ASN A 103 -5.13 -7.58 1.74
N ALA A 104 -5.07 -6.42 1.09
CA ALA A 104 -5.19 -6.37 -0.36
C ALA A 104 -4.07 -7.18 -1.05
N ALA A 105 -4.41 -7.83 -2.16
CA ALA A 105 -3.43 -8.51 -2.99
C ALA A 105 -2.53 -7.49 -3.72
N PRO A 106 -1.28 -7.85 -4.12
CA PRO A 106 -0.44 -6.99 -4.94
C PRO A 106 -1.14 -6.65 -6.25
N GLY A 107 -1.14 -5.37 -6.61
CA GLY A 107 -1.91 -4.83 -7.74
C GLY A 107 -3.34 -4.40 -7.38
N TYR A 108 -3.81 -4.66 -6.16
CA TYR A 108 -5.20 -4.37 -5.72
C TYR A 108 -5.25 -3.49 -4.45
N SER A 109 -4.10 -3.04 -3.94
CA SER A 109 -4.01 -2.10 -2.82
C SER A 109 -4.10 -0.65 -3.30
N GLU A 110 -4.94 0.18 -2.68
CA GLU A 110 -5.00 1.62 -3.00
C GLU A 110 -3.69 2.35 -2.74
N HIS A 111 -2.85 1.85 -1.83
CA HIS A 111 -1.51 2.38 -1.59
C HIS A 111 -0.60 2.34 -2.83
N HIS A 112 -0.88 1.47 -3.82
CA HIS A 112 -0.14 1.46 -5.09
C HIS A 112 -0.29 2.79 -5.84
N THR A 113 -1.42 3.46 -5.71
CA THR A 113 -1.70 4.72 -6.41
C THR A 113 -0.94 5.91 -5.84
N GLY A 114 -0.29 5.77 -4.67
CA GLY A 114 0.33 6.87 -3.95
C GLY A 114 -0.66 7.93 -3.47
N ARG A 115 -1.96 7.61 -3.39
CA ARG A 115 -3.03 8.52 -2.94
C ARG A 115 -3.66 8.10 -1.61
N ALA A 116 -3.29 6.94 -1.07
CA ALA A 116 -3.79 6.44 0.20
C ALA A 116 -2.78 6.69 1.33
N VAL A 117 -3.30 7.03 2.50
CA VAL A 117 -2.54 7.15 3.75
C VAL A 117 -3.27 6.41 4.87
N ASP A 118 -2.51 5.67 5.68
CA ASP A 118 -2.95 5.14 6.97
C ASP A 118 -2.46 6.08 8.07
N LEU A 119 -3.32 6.42 9.03
CA LEU A 119 -3.05 7.44 10.06
C LEU A 119 -3.27 6.90 11.48
N SER A 120 -2.59 7.53 12.44
CA SER A 120 -2.78 7.40 13.88
C SER A 120 -2.87 8.81 14.51
N THR A 121 -3.25 8.86 15.79
CA THR A 121 -3.34 10.08 16.62
C THR A 121 -2.72 9.86 17.99
#